data_AF-A0A9X1TTA7-F1
#
_entry.id   AF-A0A9X1TTA7-F1
#
_cell.length_a   1.000
_cell.length_b   1.000
_cell.length_c   1.000
_cell.angle_alpha   90.00
_cell.angle_beta   90.00
_cell.angle_gamma   90.00
#
_symmetry.space_group_name_H-M   'P 1'
#
loop_
_entity.id
_entity.type
_entity.pdbx_description
1 polymer ?
#
loop_
_entity_poly.entity_id
_entity_poly.type
_entity_poly.pdbx_seq_one_letter_code
_entity_poly.pdbx_strand_id
1 'polypeptide(L)'
;MRIFCTVEFEKIFKKLSKKNAYKDLEKEIVDYFFAEKIDFSGGKRLGGHAKNPYIKKRLGGSGGYRTYFYVIVKDDNLHLMFLHPKTGPDGSPNITDDAKTQLLKDLISDIKLGRLLLVTRHETKKQLIFKVVG
;
A
#
# COMPACT_ATOMS: atom_id res chain seq x y z
N MET A 1 -10.27 -5.40 -10.89
CA MET A 1 -8.95 -4.85 -10.52
C MET A 1 -8.16 -5.91 -9.77
N ARG A 2 -6.91 -6.18 -10.15
CA ARG A 2 -6.00 -7.00 -9.34
C ARG A 2 -5.12 -6.09 -8.48
N ILE A 3 -4.72 -6.58 -7.32
CA ILE A 3 -3.87 -5.85 -6.38
C ILE A 3 -2.53 -6.54 -6.31
N PHE A 4 -1.46 -5.78 -6.51
CA PHE A 4 -0.10 -6.24 -6.39
C PHE A 4 0.63 -5.42 -5.33
N CYS A 5 1.71 -5.94 -4.77
CA CYS A 5 2.62 -5.17 -3.95
C CYS A 5 4.08 -5.48 -4.27
N THR A 6 4.97 -4.58 -3.86
CA THR A 6 6.41 -4.84 -3.83
C THR A 6 6.74 -5.78 -2.67
N VAL A 7 7.90 -6.45 -2.73
CA VAL A 7 8.42 -7.24 -1.61
C VAL A 7 8.67 -6.37 -0.38
N GLU A 8 9.09 -5.12 -0.59
CA GLU A 8 9.35 -4.18 0.51
C GLU A 8 8.07 -3.79 1.25
N PHE A 9 6.97 -3.57 0.52
CA PHE A 9 5.65 -3.35 1.12
C PHE A 9 5.26 -4.52 2.05
N GLU A 10 5.39 -5.76 1.56
CA GLU A 10 5.04 -6.96 2.34
C GLU A 10 5.87 -7.04 3.63
N LYS A 11 7.19 -6.80 3.55
CA LYS A 11 8.08 -6.81 4.72
C LYS A 11 7.63 -5.82 5.79
N ILE A 12 7.34 -4.57 5.39
CA ILE A 12 6.92 -3.52 6.33
C ILE A 12 5.55 -3.86 6.91
N PHE A 13 4.61 -4.30 6.08
CA PHE A 13 3.30 -4.75 6.52
C PHE A 13 3.39 -5.87 7.56
N LYS A 14 4.17 -6.92 7.29
CA LYS A 14 4.37 -8.04 8.23
C LYS A 14 5.04 -7.60 9.53
N LYS A 15 5.96 -6.63 9.47
CA LYS A 15 6.60 -6.06 10.66
C LYS A 15 5.59 -5.31 11.54
N LEU A 16 4.77 -4.44 10.95
CA LEU A 16 3.81 -3.63 11.69
C LEU A 16 2.64 -4.45 12.23
N SER A 17 2.09 -5.38 11.43
CA SER A 17 0.90 -6.15 11.81
C SER A 17 1.12 -7.08 13.01
N LYS A 18 2.37 -7.38 13.36
CA LYS A 18 2.73 -8.12 14.58
C LYS A 18 2.65 -7.27 15.85
N LYS A 19 2.55 -5.96 15.74
CA LYS A 19 2.54 -5.03 16.88
C LYS A 19 1.10 -4.69 17.26
N ASN A 20 0.81 -4.74 18.55
CA ASN A 20 -0.53 -4.43 19.08
C ASN A 20 -1.03 -3.03 18.68
N ALA A 21 -0.13 -2.06 18.54
CA ALA A 21 -0.46 -0.69 18.13
C ALA A 21 -1.03 -0.59 16.69
N TYR A 22 -0.84 -1.62 15.86
CA TYR A 22 -1.27 -1.67 14.46
C TYR A 22 -2.11 -2.93 14.18
N LYS A 23 -2.76 -3.49 15.21
CA LYS A 23 -3.45 -4.80 15.15
C LYS A 23 -4.56 -4.89 14.11
N ASP A 24 -5.12 -3.76 13.69
CA ASP A 24 -6.18 -3.69 12.69
C ASP A 24 -5.69 -3.13 11.34
N LEU A 25 -4.38 -2.93 11.15
CA LEU A 25 -3.81 -2.43 9.90
C LEU A 25 -4.24 -3.29 8.70
N GLU A 26 -4.25 -4.61 8.89
CA GLU A 26 -4.68 -5.56 7.87
C GLU A 26 -6.16 -5.40 7.52
N LYS A 27 -7.02 -5.22 8.53
CA LYS A 27 -8.45 -4.93 8.34
C LYS A 27 -8.61 -3.64 7.55
N GLU A 28 -7.88 -2.57 7.88
CA GLU A 28 -7.98 -1.29 7.18
C GLU A 28 -7.54 -1.40 5.71
N ILE A 29 -6.53 -2.21 5.40
CA ILE A 29 -6.13 -2.51 4.02
C ILE A 29 -7.23 -3.29 3.29
N VAL A 30 -7.80 -4.32 3.93
CA VAL A 30 -8.89 -5.13 3.35
C VAL A 30 -10.12 -4.26 3.08
N ASP A 31 -10.59 -3.54 4.09
CA ASP A 31 -11.81 -2.75 4.01
C ASP A 31 -11.71 -1.62 2.97
N TYR A 32 -10.53 -1.02 2.79
CA TYR A 32 -10.34 0.07 1.83
C TYR A 32 -9.97 -0.42 0.42
N PHE A 33 -8.92 -1.23 0.28
CA PHE A 33 -8.38 -1.60 -1.05
C PHE A 33 -9.11 -2.76 -1.70
N PHE A 34 -9.90 -3.55 -0.95
CA PHE A 34 -10.74 -4.63 -1.50
C PHE A 34 -12.23 -4.28 -1.46
N ALA A 35 -12.59 -3.00 -1.28
CA ALA A 35 -13.94 -2.51 -1.47
C ALA A 35 -14.39 -2.66 -2.92
N GLU A 36 -15.71 -2.77 -3.16
CA GLU A 36 -16.29 -2.83 -4.51
C GLU A 36 -15.89 -1.62 -5.37
N LYS A 37 -15.76 -0.45 -4.73
CA LYS A 37 -15.29 0.79 -5.34
C LYS A 37 -14.25 1.45 -4.45
N ILE A 38 -13.04 1.63 -4.98
CA ILE A 38 -11.96 2.30 -4.26
C ILE A 38 -11.99 3.80 -4.59
N ASP A 39 -12.22 4.64 -3.59
CA ASP A 39 -12.25 6.09 -3.76
C ASP A 39 -10.87 6.73 -3.50
N PHE A 40 -10.13 6.96 -4.59
CA PHE A 40 -8.82 7.61 -4.54
C PHE A 40 -8.87 9.14 -4.37
N SER A 41 -10.05 9.78 -4.41
CA SER A 41 -10.18 11.25 -4.35
C SER A 41 -9.64 11.84 -3.03
N GLY A 42 -9.79 11.11 -1.92
CA GLY A 42 -9.23 11.50 -0.62
C GLY A 42 -7.71 11.30 -0.49
N GLY A 43 -6.99 10.97 -1.56
CA GLY A 43 -5.53 10.82 -1.60
C GLY A 43 -4.84 12.00 -2.29
N LYS A 44 -3.59 12.31 -1.90
CA LYS A 44 -2.78 13.30 -2.60
C LYS A 44 -2.11 12.66 -3.81
N ARG A 45 -2.38 13.17 -5.02
CA ARG A 45 -1.62 12.82 -6.22
C ARG A 45 -0.21 13.41 -6.14
N LEU A 46 0.79 12.60 -6.46
CA LEU A 46 2.22 12.96 -6.39
C LEU A 46 2.83 13.29 -7.76
N GLY A 47 2.15 12.96 -8.87
CA GLY A 47 2.59 13.22 -10.24
C GLY A 47 1.60 14.03 -11.09
N GLY A 48 0.78 14.88 -10.46
CA GLY A 48 -0.23 15.68 -11.16
C GLY A 48 -1.35 14.85 -11.81
N HIS A 49 -1.72 15.18 -13.05
CA HIS A 49 -2.81 14.57 -13.80
C HIS A 49 -2.37 13.43 -14.74
N ALA A 50 -1.30 12.72 -14.39
CA ALA A 50 -0.83 11.57 -15.17
C ALA A 50 -1.92 10.49 -15.34
N LYS A 51 -1.89 9.81 -16.50
CA LYS A 51 -2.79 8.69 -16.85
C LYS A 51 -2.77 7.58 -15.80
N ASN A 52 -1.59 7.31 -15.24
CA ASN A 52 -1.38 6.34 -14.17
C ASN A 52 -1.19 7.11 -12.85
N PRO A 53 -2.24 7.28 -12.03
CA PRO A 53 -2.16 8.15 -10.87
C PRO A 53 -1.27 7.54 -9.78
N TYR A 54 -0.18 8.24 -9.44
CA TYR A 54 0.63 7.97 -8.26
C TYR A 54 0.05 8.72 -7.06
N ILE A 55 -0.43 8.00 -6.06
CA ILE A 55 -1.27 8.52 -4.98
C ILE A 55 -0.64 8.20 -3.62
N LYS A 56 -0.60 9.21 -2.74
CA LYS A 56 -0.42 9.03 -1.29
C LYS A 56 -1.78 9.04 -0.61
N LYS A 57 -2.23 7.88 -0.13
CA LYS A 57 -3.47 7.74 0.66
C LYS A 57 -3.13 7.65 2.15
N ARG A 58 -3.95 8.27 2.98
CA ARG A 58 -3.90 8.12 4.44
C ARG A 58 -5.09 7.30 4.90
N LEU A 59 -4.85 6.24 5.66
CA LEU A 59 -5.89 5.49 6.37
C LEU A 59 -5.69 5.69 7.88
N GLY A 60 -6.78 5.58 8.63
CA GLY A 60 -6.75 5.54 10.09
C GLY A 60 -6.64 4.11 10.59
N GLY A 61 -6.59 3.96 11.91
CA GLY A 61 -6.80 2.68 12.57
C GLY A 61 -7.24 2.88 14.03
N SER A 62 -7.74 1.82 14.65
CA SER A 62 -8.13 1.80 16.05
C SER A 62 -6.92 2.12 16.94
N GLY A 63 -7.16 2.90 17.99
CA GLY A 63 -6.08 3.45 18.83
C GLY A 63 -5.44 4.74 18.30
N GLY A 64 -5.96 5.32 17.21
CA GLY A 64 -5.61 6.68 16.78
C GLY A 64 -4.33 6.79 15.94
N TYR A 65 -3.73 5.66 15.55
CA TYR A 65 -2.66 5.69 14.57
C TYR A 65 -3.20 6.02 13.17
N ARG A 66 -2.30 6.48 12.31
CA ARG A 66 -2.58 6.81 10.91
C ARG A 66 -1.44 6.24 10.08
N THR A 67 -1.75 5.68 8.93
CA THR A 67 -0.77 5.08 8.03
C THR A 67 -0.87 5.71 6.66
N TYR A 68 0.28 6.09 6.10
CA TYR A 68 0.35 6.49 4.71
C TYR A 68 0.67 5.28 3.82
N PHE A 69 -0.04 5.21 2.70
CA PHE A 69 0.14 4.24 1.64
C PHE A 69 0.52 4.98 0.36
N TYR A 70 1.55 4.49 -0.33
CA TYR A 70 1.99 4.99 -1.62
C TYR A 70 1.61 3.95 -2.66
N VAL A 71 0.71 4.33 -3.57
CA VAL A 71 0.08 3.42 -4.52
C VAL A 71 0.06 4.00 -5.93
N ILE A 72 0.07 3.14 -6.94
CA ILE A 72 -0.19 3.54 -8.33
C ILE A 72 -1.30 2.67 -8.92
N VAL A 73 -2.15 3.28 -9.73
CA VAL A 73 -3.13 2.56 -10.55
C VAL A 73 -2.63 2.56 -11.99
N LYS A 74 -2.48 1.38 -12.59
CA LYS A 74 -1.99 1.19 -13.96
C LYS A 74 -2.68 -0.02 -14.59
N ASP A 75 -3.23 0.15 -15.79
CA ASP A 75 -3.86 -0.93 -16.58
C ASP A 75 -4.88 -1.76 -15.75
N ASP A 76 -5.78 -1.08 -15.03
CA ASP A 76 -6.76 -1.68 -14.11
C ASP A 76 -6.18 -2.53 -12.96
N ASN A 77 -4.91 -2.32 -12.65
CA ASN A 77 -4.22 -2.91 -11.51
C ASN A 77 -3.84 -1.84 -10.50
N LEU A 78 -3.93 -2.20 -9.22
CA LEU A 78 -3.45 -1.40 -8.10
C LEU A 78 -2.12 -1.97 -7.62
N HIS A 79 -1.11 -1.12 -7.48
CA HIS A 79 0.19 -1.51 -6.96
C HIS A 79 0.47 -0.79 -5.64
N LEU A 80 0.60 -1.55 -4.55
CA LEU A 80 0.98 -1.09 -3.22
C LEU A 80 2.51 -1.09 -3.11
N MET A 81 3.11 0.10 -3.09
CA MET A 81 4.57 0.25 -3.20
C MET A 81 5.25 0.31 -1.84
N PHE A 82 4.65 1.07 -0.93
CA PHE A 82 5.22 1.38 0.37
C PHE A 82 4.12 1.80 1.35
N LEU A 83 4.36 1.57 2.63
CA LEU A 83 3.53 2.09 3.70
C LEU A 83 4.40 2.51 4.90
N HIS A 84 3.94 3.49 5.66
CA HIS A 84 4.54 3.79 6.97
C HIS A 84 3.52 4.48 7.90
N PRO A 85 3.61 4.26 9.23
CA PRO A 85 2.82 5.01 10.18
C PRO A 85 3.20 6.49 10.15
N LYS A 86 2.22 7.37 10.05
CA LYS A 86 2.34 8.82 10.30
C LYS A 86 2.29 9.11 11.81
N THR A 87 1.49 8.34 12.54
CA THR A 87 1.32 8.44 14.00
C THR A 87 1.34 7.04 14.63
N GLY A 88 1.46 6.97 15.95
CA GLY A 88 1.70 5.73 16.70
C GLY A 88 3.18 5.54 17.08
N PRO A 89 3.54 4.42 17.73
CA PRO A 89 4.89 4.20 18.26
C PRO A 89 6.00 4.21 17.19
N ASP A 90 5.70 3.75 15.98
CA ASP A 90 6.58 3.77 14.81
C ASP A 90 6.23 4.91 13.83
N GLY A 91 5.57 5.96 14.33
CA GLY A 91 5.17 7.13 13.55
C GLY A 91 6.36 7.93 13.05
N SER A 92 6.35 8.30 11.76
CA SER A 92 7.38 9.13 11.15
C SER A 92 6.81 10.24 10.25
N PRO A 93 7.58 11.31 10.01
CA PRO A 93 7.22 12.36 9.05
C PRO A 93 7.02 11.81 7.62
N ASN A 94 6.53 12.66 6.72
CA ASN A 94 6.47 12.27 5.31
C ASN A 94 7.89 11.97 4.77
N ILE A 95 8.00 10.97 3.90
CA ILE A 95 9.24 10.73 3.15
C ILE A 95 9.53 11.89 2.18
N THR A 96 10.81 12.05 1.82
CA THR A 96 11.31 13.07 0.90
C THR A 96 10.81 12.84 -0.54
N ASP A 97 10.95 13.84 -1.40
CA ASP A 97 10.59 13.71 -2.82
C ASP A 97 11.55 12.76 -3.57
N ASP A 98 12.82 12.72 -3.17
CA ASP A 98 13.78 11.73 -3.67
C ASP A 98 13.36 10.30 -3.35
N ALA A 99 12.91 10.06 -2.11
CA ALA A 99 12.40 8.74 -1.70
C ALA A 99 11.15 8.35 -2.50
N LYS A 100 10.21 9.28 -2.75
CA LYS A 100 9.02 9.02 -3.61
C LYS A 100 9.43 8.66 -5.03
N THR A 101 10.40 9.37 -5.58
CA THR A 101 10.94 9.13 -6.92
C THR A 101 11.61 7.76 -6.99
N GLN A 102 12.39 7.40 -5.97
CA GLN A 102 13.04 6.10 -5.90
C GLN A 102 12.03 4.96 -5.80
N LEU A 103 11.02 5.09 -4.94
CA LEU A 103 9.93 4.10 -4.83
C LEU A 103 9.25 3.86 -6.19
N LEU A 104 9.04 4.91 -6.99
CA LEU A 104 8.46 4.77 -8.33
C LEU A 104 9.40 4.04 -9.30
N LYS A 105 10.70 4.35 -9.28
CA LYS A 105 11.71 3.65 -10.10
C LYS A 105 11.77 2.17 -9.73
N ASP A 106 11.77 1.86 -8.44
CA ASP A 106 11.82 0.49 -7.93
C ASP A 106 10.60 -0.31 -8.38
N LEU A 107 9.40 0.26 -8.27
CA LEU A 107 8.19 -0.37 -8.77
C LEU A 107 8.26 -0.65 -10.28
N ILE A 108 8.71 0.32 -11.08
CA ILE A 108 8.84 0.13 -12.54
C ILE A 108 9.80 -1.02 -12.84
N SER A 109 10.89 -1.13 -12.10
CA SER A 109 11.83 -2.25 -12.20
C SER A 109 11.16 -3.58 -11.84
N ASP A 110 10.43 -3.63 -10.71
CA ASP A 110 9.72 -4.83 -10.27
C ASP A 110 8.65 -5.29 -11.27
N ILE A 111 7.93 -4.36 -11.90
CA ILE A 111 6.98 -4.67 -12.97
C ILE A 111 7.70 -5.32 -14.16
N LYS A 112 8.82 -4.74 -14.61
CA LYS A 112 9.58 -5.26 -15.77
C LYS A 112 10.20 -6.64 -15.50
N LEU A 113 10.63 -6.88 -14.26
CA LEU A 113 11.29 -8.10 -13.85
C LEU A 113 10.33 -9.17 -13.31
N GLY A 114 9.01 -8.91 -13.28
CA GLY A 114 8.03 -9.86 -12.75
C GLY A 114 8.17 -10.14 -11.25
N ARG A 115 8.69 -9.18 -10.46
CA ARG A 115 8.99 -9.36 -9.02
C ARG A 115 7.88 -8.94 -8.07
N LEU A 116 6.71 -8.59 -8.62
CA LEU A 116 5.56 -8.21 -7.81
C LEU A 116 4.89 -9.43 -7.19
N LEU A 117 4.31 -9.21 -6.01
CA LEU A 117 3.48 -10.19 -5.34
C LEU A 117 2.01 -9.87 -5.61
N LEU A 118 1.22 -10.89 -5.98
CA LEU A 118 -0.23 -10.80 -6.01
C LEU A 118 -0.76 -10.76 -4.58
N VAL A 119 -1.60 -9.78 -4.27
CA VAL A 119 -2.25 -9.62 -2.97
C VAL A 119 -3.71 -10.04 -3.11
N THR A 120 -4.11 -11.06 -2.36
CA THR A 120 -5.49 -11.53 -2.26
C THR A 120 -5.95 -11.51 -0.82
N ARG A 121 -7.25 -11.36 -0.56
CA ARG A 121 -7.81 -11.66 0.76
C ARG A 121 -8.13 -13.14 0.88
N HIS A 122 -7.94 -13.70 2.06
CA HIS A 122 -8.44 -15.03 2.39
C HIS A 122 -9.98 -15.03 2.33
N GLU A 123 -10.60 -16.12 1.88
CA GLU A 123 -12.05 -16.16 1.60
C GLU A 123 -12.89 -15.95 2.85
N THR A 124 -12.49 -16.58 3.97
CA THR A 124 -13.24 -16.58 5.23
C THR A 124 -12.57 -15.78 6.36
N LYS A 125 -11.29 -15.42 6.21
CA LYS A 125 -10.51 -14.70 7.23
C LYS A 125 -10.21 -13.31 6.71
N LYS A 126 -10.24 -12.29 7.56
CA LYS A 126 -9.79 -10.93 7.20
C LYS A 126 -8.25 -10.86 7.17
N GLN A 127 -7.64 -11.72 6.35
CA GLN A 127 -6.20 -11.88 6.22
C GLN A 127 -5.77 -11.68 4.77
N LEU A 128 -4.65 -11.01 4.56
CA LEU A 128 -3.99 -10.84 3.28
C LEU A 128 -3.06 -12.02 3.02
N ILE A 129 -3.08 -12.48 1.77
CA ILE A 129 -2.21 -13.52 1.24
C ILE A 129 -1.38 -12.89 0.13
N PHE A 130 -0.07 -13.10 0.20
CA PHE A 130 0.90 -12.60 -0.76
C PHE A 130 1.46 -13.79 -1.55
N LYS A 131 1.35 -13.76 -2.88
CA LYS A 131 1.80 -14.85 -3.75
C LYS A 131 2.76 -14.32 -4.81
N VAL A 132 3.86 -15.04 -5.05
CA VAL A 132 4.73 -14.75 -6.21
C VAL A 132 3.93 -15.01 -7.48
N VAL A 133 4.01 -14.09 -8.44
CA VAL A 133 3.41 -14.26 -9.76
C VAL A 133 4.46 -14.94 -10.64
N GLY A 134 4.18 -16.17 -11.07
CA GLY A 134 5.01 -16.92 -12.02
C GLY A 134 4.69 -16.59 -13.47
#